data_AF-H3KG69-F1
#
_entry.id   AF-H3KG69-F1
#
_cell.length_a   1.000
_cell.length_b   1.000
_cell.length_c   1.000
_cell.angle_alpha   90.00
_cell.angle_beta   90.00
_cell.angle_gamma   90.00
#
_symmetry.space_group_name_H-M   'P 1'
#
loop_
_entity.id
_entity.type
_entity.pdbx_description
1 polymer ?
#
loop_
_entity_poly.entity_id
_entity_poly.type
_entity_poly.pdbx_seq_one_letter_code
_entity_poly.pdbx_strand_id
1 'polypeptide(L)'
;MGRPAEPARVNPPGTAETPENASGGVLIVALPGMGPERPLEPEGVDPESWTEMLERPRGLITATQVDRGPYVRRALAWLSSAGFDVNAASRHFAVMTWPGPSEDACEDSSAHNASGRRMVPPEAKGARLPRWLAANAQGFLEVSARRRPKLVVFLSGAMLEATESPELASSVTDIYGPPQTPPCRLTDTRLAVWAQRRREALFLALPVSAAQATPAFEAALAEGLGRLLRTMAPASTAGADTRPRTHLVRGEHAHEG
;
A
#
# COMPACT_ATOMS: atom_id res chain seq x y z
N MET A 1 1.18 -26.15 29.37
CA MET A 1 2.21 -25.77 28.38
C MET A 1 1.76 -24.45 27.75
N GLY A 2 2.19 -23.32 28.31
CA GLY A 2 1.84 -22.01 27.74
C GLY A 2 2.40 -21.92 26.33
N ARG A 3 1.60 -21.40 25.38
CA ARG A 3 2.14 -21.03 24.06
C ARG A 3 3.36 -20.13 24.30
N PRO A 4 4.51 -20.38 23.65
CA PRO A 4 5.59 -19.40 23.66
C PRO A 4 5.02 -18.05 23.20
N ALA A 5 5.35 -16.98 23.92
CA ALA A 5 4.93 -15.64 23.55
C ALA A 5 5.40 -15.38 22.10
N GLU A 6 4.46 -15.03 21.22
CA GLU A 6 4.77 -14.71 19.84
C GLU A 6 5.76 -13.53 19.81
N PRO A 7 6.85 -13.58 19.01
CA PRO A 7 7.84 -12.52 18.98
C PRO A 7 7.16 -11.17 18.69
N ALA A 8 7.49 -10.16 19.49
CA ALA A 8 6.88 -8.86 19.38
C ALA A 8 7.35 -8.18 18.09
N ARG A 9 6.42 -7.90 17.17
CA ARG A 9 6.69 -7.11 15.97
C ARG A 9 6.47 -5.62 16.27
N VAL A 10 7.36 -4.80 15.74
CA VAL A 10 7.29 -3.33 15.80
C VAL A 10 6.53 -2.82 14.56
N ASN A 11 6.21 -1.53 14.45
CA ASN A 11 5.72 -0.97 13.21
C ASN A 11 6.83 -0.93 12.15
N PRO A 12 6.48 -1.00 10.85
CA PRO A 12 7.48 -0.83 9.80
C PRO A 12 8.06 0.59 9.88
N PRO A 13 9.39 0.75 9.77
CA PRO A 13 9.99 2.08 9.73
C PRO A 13 9.50 2.86 8.52
N GLY A 14 9.40 4.19 8.67
CA GLY A 14 9.07 5.10 7.57
C GLY A 14 10.12 5.06 6.45
N THR A 15 9.76 5.47 5.25
CA THR A 15 10.72 5.65 4.13
C THR A 15 11.31 7.05 4.18
N ALA A 16 12.52 7.23 3.65
CA ALA A 16 13.06 8.56 3.42
C ALA A 16 12.08 9.40 2.58
N GLU A 17 11.99 10.69 2.90
CA GLU A 17 11.24 11.64 2.08
C GLU A 17 11.97 11.88 0.78
N THR A 18 11.25 11.79 -0.32
CA THR A 18 11.73 12.08 -1.66
C THR A 18 10.75 13.07 -2.31
N PRO A 19 11.18 13.86 -3.30
CA PRO A 19 10.24 14.67 -4.08
C PRO A 19 9.09 13.83 -4.67
N GLU A 20 9.39 12.59 -5.06
CA GLU A 20 8.46 11.67 -5.71
C GLU A 20 7.38 11.09 -4.77
N ASN A 21 7.68 10.89 -3.49
CA ASN A 21 6.72 10.40 -2.49
C ASN A 21 6.10 11.52 -1.63
N ALA A 22 6.59 12.75 -1.78
CA ALA A 22 6.04 13.94 -1.11
C ALA A 22 4.72 14.42 -1.75
N SER A 23 4.53 14.18 -3.06
CA SER A 23 3.33 14.58 -3.80
C SER A 23 3.01 13.57 -4.91
N GLY A 24 2.46 12.43 -4.52
CA GLY A 24 2.03 11.35 -5.39
C GLY A 24 2.51 9.99 -4.90
N GLY A 25 2.78 9.12 -5.87
CA GLY A 25 3.45 7.84 -5.62
C GLY A 25 2.55 6.77 -4.99
N VAL A 26 3.18 5.90 -4.21
CA VAL A 26 2.57 4.69 -3.63
C VAL A 26 2.65 4.76 -2.10
N LEU A 27 1.51 4.65 -1.43
CA LEU A 27 1.45 4.58 0.03
C LEU A 27 1.10 3.16 0.46
N ILE A 28 2.00 2.50 1.20
CA ILE A 28 1.71 1.23 1.88
C ILE A 28 1.23 1.53 3.30
N VAL A 29 0.05 1.02 3.65
CA VAL A 29 -0.59 1.24 4.94
C VAL A 29 -0.67 -0.07 5.71
N ALA A 30 0.08 -0.14 6.81
CA ALA A 30 0.23 -1.32 7.65
C ALA A 30 -0.59 -1.19 8.95
N LEU A 31 -1.07 -2.32 9.48
CA LEU A 31 -1.66 -2.33 10.83
C LEU A 31 -0.54 -2.24 11.87
N PRO A 32 -0.84 -1.74 13.09
CA PRO A 32 0.11 -1.80 14.18
C PRO A 32 0.60 -3.23 14.44
N GLY A 33 1.91 -3.39 14.58
CA GLY A 33 2.56 -4.70 14.76
C GLY A 33 2.83 -5.50 13.48
N MET A 34 2.69 -4.90 12.29
CA MET A 34 3.03 -5.54 11.00
C MET A 34 4.47 -5.25 10.50
N GLY A 35 5.34 -4.66 11.31
CA GLY A 35 6.73 -4.41 10.95
C GLY A 35 7.69 -5.53 11.36
N PRO A 36 9.00 -5.23 11.43
CA PRO A 36 10.02 -6.21 11.77
C PRO A 36 9.89 -6.70 13.22
N GLU A 37 10.50 -7.84 13.52
CA GLU A 37 10.61 -8.31 14.90
C GLU A 37 11.45 -7.33 15.71
N ARG A 38 11.01 -7.04 16.94
CA ARG A 38 11.72 -6.12 17.82
C ARG A 38 13.04 -6.77 18.24
N PRO A 39 14.20 -6.19 17.89
CA PRO A 39 15.46 -6.63 18.45
C PRO A 39 15.47 -6.43 19.97
N LEU A 40 16.27 -7.24 20.67
CA LEU A 40 16.49 -7.08 22.11
C LEU A 40 16.94 -5.65 22.42
N GLU A 41 16.33 -5.08 23.45
CA GLU A 41 16.67 -3.74 23.91
C GLU A 41 18.08 -3.76 24.51
N PRO A 42 19.00 -2.90 24.03
CA PRO A 42 20.34 -2.83 24.60
C PRO A 42 20.31 -2.28 26.03
N GLU A 43 21.18 -2.81 26.89
CA GLU A 43 21.30 -2.34 28.27
C GLU A 43 21.68 -0.85 28.32
N GLY A 44 20.99 -0.08 29.17
CA GLY A 44 21.27 1.34 29.39
C GLY A 44 20.71 2.30 28.33
N VAL A 45 19.90 1.82 27.38
CA VAL A 45 19.16 2.68 26.46
C VAL A 45 17.73 2.85 26.97
N ASP A 46 17.24 4.09 26.94
CA ASP A 46 15.86 4.40 27.29
C ASP A 46 14.88 3.73 26.29
N PRO A 47 13.81 3.07 26.78
CA PRO A 47 12.86 2.36 25.92
C PRO A 47 12.23 3.24 24.83
N GLU A 48 11.91 4.50 25.11
CA GLU A 48 11.30 5.41 24.12
C GLU A 48 12.30 5.79 23.03
N SER A 49 13.53 6.11 23.43
CA SER A 49 14.62 6.46 22.51
C SER A 49 14.99 5.30 21.58
N TRP A 50 15.04 4.07 22.10
CA TRP A 50 15.27 2.86 21.28
C TRP A 50 14.16 2.66 20.24
N THR A 51 12.94 2.84 20.70
CA THR A 51 11.68 2.68 19.97
C THR A 51 11.60 3.72 18.84
N GLU A 52 11.89 4.99 19.12
CA GLU A 52 12.02 6.06 18.11
C GLU A 52 13.08 5.71 17.06
N MET A 53 14.26 5.26 17.50
CA MET A 53 15.37 4.90 16.62
C MET A 53 14.99 3.77 15.62
N LEU A 54 14.19 2.80 16.05
CA LEU A 54 13.70 1.70 15.21
C LEU A 54 12.68 2.15 14.16
N GLU A 55 11.85 3.16 14.46
CA GLU A 55 10.79 3.63 13.56
C GLU A 55 11.21 4.80 12.66
N ARG A 56 12.36 5.42 12.95
CA ARG A 56 12.89 6.52 12.15
C ARG A 56 12.89 6.19 10.66
N PRO A 57 12.48 7.16 9.81
CA PRO A 57 12.57 7.00 8.38
C PRO A 57 13.98 6.62 7.93
N ARG A 58 14.10 5.49 7.23
CA ARG A 58 15.41 4.98 6.77
C ARG A 58 15.33 4.64 5.30
N GLY A 59 16.06 5.37 4.45
CA GLY A 59 16.31 5.01 3.05
C GLY A 59 15.06 4.72 2.19
N LEU A 60 15.31 4.16 1.01
CA LEU A 60 14.26 3.75 0.07
C LEU A 60 13.57 2.46 0.54
N ILE A 61 12.41 2.15 -0.05
CA ILE A 61 11.62 0.97 0.31
C ILE A 61 12.37 -0.37 0.03
N THR A 62 13.25 -0.37 -0.97
CA THR A 62 14.05 -1.52 -1.42
C THR A 62 15.45 -1.57 -0.81
N ALA A 63 15.78 -0.63 0.08
CA ALA A 63 17.10 -0.53 0.68
C ALA A 63 17.42 -1.76 1.54
N THR A 64 18.50 -2.48 1.23
CA THR A 64 18.85 -3.76 1.87
C THR A 64 19.19 -3.62 3.35
N GLN A 65 19.68 -2.45 3.77
CA GLN A 65 20.01 -2.15 5.16
C GLN A 65 18.80 -1.81 6.04
N VAL A 66 17.58 -1.78 5.48
CA VAL A 66 16.36 -1.39 6.19
C VAL A 66 15.37 -2.54 6.19
N ASP A 67 15.16 -3.16 7.36
CA ASP A 67 14.10 -4.16 7.48
C ASP A 67 12.72 -3.48 7.60
N ARG A 68 11.87 -3.69 6.60
CA ARG A 68 10.48 -3.21 6.54
C ARG A 68 9.49 -4.18 7.20
N GLY A 69 9.97 -5.31 7.70
CA GLY A 69 9.14 -6.38 8.21
C GLY A 69 8.62 -7.32 7.12
N PRO A 70 8.06 -8.47 7.51
CA PRO A 70 7.66 -9.52 6.59
C PRO A 70 6.43 -9.14 5.74
N TYR A 71 5.53 -8.31 6.28
CA TYR A 71 4.29 -7.93 5.59
C TYR A 71 4.54 -6.96 4.44
N VAL A 72 5.34 -5.92 4.66
CA VAL A 72 5.73 -4.98 3.61
C VAL A 72 6.55 -5.69 2.53
N ARG A 73 7.55 -6.50 2.93
CA ARG A 73 8.33 -7.31 1.96
C ARG A 73 7.44 -8.19 1.09
N ARG A 74 6.42 -8.82 1.68
CA ARG A 74 5.46 -9.65 0.93
C ARG A 74 4.61 -8.84 -0.03
N ALA A 75 4.09 -7.69 0.40
CA ALA A 75 3.32 -6.81 -0.48
C ALA A 75 4.15 -6.39 -1.70
N LEU A 76 5.40 -5.98 -1.49
CA LEU A 76 6.32 -5.63 -2.57
C LEU A 76 6.58 -6.80 -3.51
N ALA A 77 6.81 -8.00 -2.97
CA ALA A 77 7.00 -9.20 -3.79
C ALA A 77 5.77 -9.49 -4.67
N TRP A 78 4.57 -9.36 -4.13
CA TRP A 78 3.34 -9.55 -4.90
C TRP A 78 3.12 -8.48 -5.97
N LEU A 79 3.43 -7.22 -5.68
CA LEU A 79 3.42 -6.14 -6.69
C LEU A 79 4.41 -6.47 -7.83
N SER A 80 5.64 -6.85 -7.49
CA SER A 80 6.66 -7.25 -8.48
C SER A 80 6.21 -8.44 -9.33
N SER A 81 5.67 -9.49 -8.72
CA SER A 81 5.16 -10.67 -9.45
C SER A 81 4.00 -10.35 -10.38
N ALA A 82 3.23 -9.30 -10.10
CA ALA A 82 2.17 -8.80 -10.97
C ALA A 82 2.66 -7.87 -12.10
N GLY A 83 3.98 -7.62 -12.17
CA GLY A 83 4.59 -6.78 -13.20
C GLY A 83 4.76 -5.31 -12.81
N PHE A 84 4.57 -4.93 -11.54
CA PHE A 84 4.90 -3.59 -11.06
C PHE A 84 6.41 -3.50 -10.76
N ASP A 85 7.13 -2.60 -11.42
CA ASP A 85 8.57 -2.43 -11.19
C ASP A 85 8.84 -1.67 -9.88
N VAL A 86 8.89 -2.42 -8.76
CA VAL A 86 9.15 -1.90 -7.42
C VAL A 86 10.52 -1.23 -7.33
N ASN A 87 11.53 -1.72 -8.04
CA ASN A 87 12.87 -1.17 -7.98
C ASN A 87 12.94 0.19 -8.67
N ALA A 88 12.39 0.30 -9.88
CA ALA A 88 12.29 1.58 -10.58
C ALA A 88 11.42 2.58 -9.81
N ALA A 89 10.33 2.12 -9.21
CA ALA A 89 9.42 2.97 -8.44
C ALA A 89 9.86 3.22 -6.98
N SER A 90 11.03 2.73 -6.55
CA SER A 90 11.44 2.71 -5.13
C SER A 90 11.42 4.07 -4.42
N ARG A 91 11.66 5.17 -5.15
CA ARG A 91 11.59 6.56 -4.66
C ARG A 91 10.16 7.06 -4.45
N HIS A 92 9.17 6.43 -5.08
CA HIS A 92 7.76 6.84 -4.99
C HIS A 92 7.03 6.21 -3.80
N PHE A 93 7.65 5.25 -3.11
CA PHE A 93 7.01 4.57 -1.99
C PHE A 93 7.09 5.39 -0.69
N ALA A 94 5.99 5.38 0.03
CA ALA A 94 5.90 5.74 1.43
C ALA A 94 5.28 4.58 2.23
N VAL A 95 5.66 4.43 3.49
CA VAL A 95 5.05 3.47 4.42
C VAL A 95 4.52 4.23 5.63
N MET A 96 3.32 3.87 6.05
CA MET A 96 2.75 4.33 7.31
C MET A 96 2.06 3.20 8.06
N THR A 97 1.85 3.41 9.35
CA THR A 97 0.98 2.57 10.17
C THR A 97 -0.33 3.29 10.43
N TRP A 98 -1.46 2.59 10.29
CA TRP A 98 -2.79 3.10 10.61
C TRP A 98 -3.46 2.18 11.63
N PRO A 99 -3.76 2.67 12.85
CA PRO A 99 -3.41 3.99 13.40
C PRO A 99 -1.92 4.14 13.64
N GLY A 100 -1.41 5.36 13.42
CA GLY A 100 -0.01 5.68 13.70
C GLY A 100 0.28 5.74 15.20
N PRO A 101 1.54 5.95 15.60
CA PRO A 101 1.85 6.35 16.96
C PRO A 101 1.09 7.64 17.28
N SER A 102 0.25 7.64 18.31
CA SER A 102 -0.48 8.81 18.77
C SER A 102 0.37 9.57 19.79
N GLU A 103 0.44 10.89 19.69
CA GLU A 103 0.86 11.73 20.83
C GLU A 103 -0.27 11.82 21.90
N ASP A 104 -1.55 11.63 21.50
CA ASP A 104 -2.73 11.95 22.33
C ASP A 104 -3.66 10.76 22.70
N ALA A 105 -3.24 9.49 22.64
CA ALA A 105 -4.17 8.40 23.02
C ALA A 105 -4.27 8.20 24.54
N CYS A 106 -5.42 8.56 25.10
CA CYS A 106 -5.85 8.22 26.46
C CYS A 106 -5.63 6.73 26.80
N GLU A 107 -4.85 6.50 27.86
CA GLU A 107 -4.97 5.58 29.02
C GLU A 107 -5.53 4.14 28.91
N ASP A 108 -5.90 3.60 27.74
CA ASP A 108 -6.25 2.17 27.63
C ASP A 108 -4.99 1.32 27.35
N SER A 109 -4.40 0.81 28.44
CA SER A 109 -3.17 0.01 28.44
C SER A 109 -3.25 -1.28 27.64
N SER A 110 -4.46 -1.80 27.35
CA SER A 110 -4.67 -3.03 26.56
C SER A 110 -4.40 -2.85 25.06
N ALA A 111 -4.52 -1.60 24.59
CA ALA A 111 -4.22 -1.22 23.21
C ALA A 111 -2.74 -0.85 23.05
N HIS A 112 -1.91 -0.98 24.09
CA HIS A 112 -0.49 -0.64 24.04
C HIS A 112 0.38 -1.85 24.39
N ASN A 113 1.50 -2.02 23.70
CA ASN A 113 2.49 -3.01 24.10
C ASN A 113 3.31 -2.49 25.30
N ALA A 114 4.22 -3.31 25.83
CA ALA A 114 5.09 -2.95 26.96
C ALA A 114 5.97 -1.71 26.71
N SER A 115 6.06 -1.22 25.47
CA SER A 115 6.75 0.02 25.10
C SER A 115 5.80 1.20 24.83
N GLY A 116 4.56 1.15 25.32
CA GLY A 116 3.59 2.24 25.17
C GLY A 116 3.08 2.44 23.75
N ARG A 117 3.28 1.47 22.83
CA ARG A 117 2.88 1.60 21.43
C ARG A 117 1.56 0.96 21.14
N ARG A 118 0.75 1.67 20.35
CA ARG A 118 -0.55 1.20 19.90
C ARG A 118 -0.43 -0.14 19.17
N MET A 119 -1.26 -1.08 19.56
CA MET A 119 -1.51 -2.37 18.95
C MET A 119 -2.98 -2.42 18.52
N VAL A 120 -3.32 -3.32 17.61
CA VAL A 120 -4.74 -3.62 17.38
C VAL A 120 -5.27 -4.33 18.63
N PRO A 121 -6.20 -3.71 19.39
CA PRO A 121 -6.65 -4.30 20.63
C PRO A 121 -7.45 -5.59 20.33
N PRO A 122 -7.37 -6.62 21.20
CA PRO A 122 -8.01 -7.92 20.95
C PRO A 122 -9.49 -7.83 20.59
N GLU A 123 -10.22 -6.94 21.23
CA GLU A 123 -11.65 -6.68 21.06
C GLU A 123 -12.02 -5.98 19.74
N ALA A 124 -11.06 -5.35 19.08
CA ALA A 124 -11.22 -4.74 17.76
C ALA A 124 -10.88 -5.70 16.62
N LYS A 125 -10.40 -6.93 16.89
CA LYS A 125 -10.08 -7.89 15.83
C LYS A 125 -11.34 -8.39 15.10
N GLY A 126 -11.14 -8.93 13.90
CA GLY A 126 -12.22 -9.49 13.08
C GLY A 126 -13.18 -8.41 12.59
N ALA A 127 -14.49 -8.66 12.71
CA ALA A 127 -15.54 -7.80 12.16
C ALA A 127 -15.60 -6.38 12.75
N ARG A 128 -14.95 -6.14 13.89
CA ARG A 128 -14.92 -4.82 14.55
C ARG A 128 -13.78 -3.93 14.07
N LEU A 129 -12.82 -4.52 13.34
CA LEU A 129 -11.59 -3.83 12.93
C LEU A 129 -11.85 -2.61 12.05
N PRO A 130 -12.72 -2.67 11.02
CA PRO A 130 -12.99 -1.51 10.16
C PRO A 130 -13.50 -0.30 10.96
N ARG A 131 -14.43 -0.53 11.89
CA ARG A 131 -14.98 0.54 12.74
C ARG A 131 -13.93 1.15 13.66
N TRP A 132 -13.07 0.33 14.26
CA TRP A 132 -11.97 0.82 15.08
C TRP A 132 -10.95 1.63 14.25
N LEU A 133 -10.65 1.20 13.03
CA LEU A 133 -9.78 1.94 12.11
C LEU A 133 -10.37 3.30 11.73
N ALA A 134 -11.65 3.34 11.38
CA ALA A 134 -12.36 4.57 11.04
C ALA A 134 -12.34 5.59 12.19
N ALA A 135 -12.57 5.14 13.43
CA ALA A 135 -12.48 5.98 14.62
C ALA A 135 -11.07 6.54 14.90
N ASN A 136 -10.03 5.96 14.27
CA ASN A 136 -8.63 6.32 14.49
C ASN A 136 -7.93 6.66 13.17
N ALA A 137 -8.66 7.31 12.25
CA ALA A 137 -8.22 7.58 10.88
C ALA A 137 -7.45 8.89 10.69
N GLN A 138 -7.35 9.74 11.72
CA GLN A 138 -6.79 11.09 11.59
C GLN A 138 -5.40 11.11 10.95
N GLY A 139 -4.45 10.33 11.48
CA GLY A 139 -3.10 10.26 10.90
C GLY A 139 -3.07 9.71 9.48
N PHE A 140 -3.99 8.80 9.12
CA PHE A 140 -4.14 8.33 7.72
C PHE A 140 -4.64 9.44 6.80
N LEU A 141 -5.63 10.22 7.23
CA LEU A 141 -6.15 11.34 6.45
C LEU A 141 -5.08 12.42 6.25
N GLU A 142 -4.30 12.76 7.29
CA GLU A 142 -3.24 13.75 7.21
C GLU A 142 -2.12 13.35 6.24
N VAL A 143 -1.63 12.11 6.35
CA VAL A 143 -0.62 11.58 5.41
C VAL A 143 -1.18 11.53 3.99
N SER A 144 -2.44 11.11 3.84
CA SER A 144 -3.14 11.03 2.55
C SER A 144 -3.32 12.40 1.90
N ALA A 145 -3.76 13.40 2.67
CA ALA A 145 -3.98 14.76 2.20
C ALA A 145 -2.67 15.44 1.80
N ARG A 146 -1.60 15.22 2.59
CA ARG A 146 -0.27 15.75 2.35
C ARG A 146 0.39 15.13 1.11
N ARG A 147 0.37 13.79 1.02
CA ARG A 147 1.10 13.06 -0.02
C ARG A 147 0.30 12.86 -1.30
N ARG A 148 -1.03 12.85 -1.26
CA ARG A 148 -1.91 12.56 -2.41
C ARG A 148 -1.47 11.33 -3.23
N PRO A 149 -1.26 10.16 -2.60
CA PRO A 149 -0.75 8.99 -3.29
C PRO A 149 -1.70 8.55 -4.41
N LYS A 150 -1.13 8.10 -5.53
CA LYS A 150 -1.89 7.60 -6.70
C LYS A 150 -2.21 6.12 -6.58
N LEU A 151 -1.49 5.40 -5.73
CA LEU A 151 -1.78 4.03 -5.33
C LEU A 151 -1.71 3.93 -3.81
N VAL A 152 -2.77 3.44 -3.17
CA VAL A 152 -2.78 3.12 -1.74
C VAL A 152 -2.89 1.60 -1.59
N VAL A 153 -1.90 1.00 -0.95
CA VAL A 153 -1.82 -0.44 -0.70
C VAL A 153 -2.09 -0.70 0.78
N PHE A 154 -3.28 -1.14 1.10
CA PHE A 154 -3.66 -1.57 2.44
C PHE A 154 -3.21 -3.02 2.67
N LEU A 155 -2.52 -3.27 3.79
CA LEU A 155 -2.10 -4.63 4.16
C LEU A 155 -3.21 -5.44 4.85
N SER A 156 -4.46 -4.96 4.80
CA SER A 156 -5.66 -5.64 5.28
C SER A 156 -6.90 -5.16 4.51
N GLY A 157 -7.81 -6.09 4.20
CA GLY A 157 -9.13 -5.78 3.65
C GLY A 157 -9.97 -4.86 4.55
N ALA A 158 -9.80 -4.99 5.88
CA ALA A 158 -10.52 -4.18 6.85
C ALA A 158 -10.21 -2.67 6.76
N MET A 159 -9.03 -2.30 6.24
CA MET A 159 -8.69 -0.89 6.02
C MET A 159 -9.43 -0.30 4.83
N LEU A 160 -9.57 -1.05 3.74
CA LEU A 160 -10.41 -0.63 2.62
C LEU A 160 -11.87 -0.54 3.04
N GLU A 161 -12.35 -1.50 3.83
CA GLU A 161 -13.70 -1.41 4.40
C GLU A 161 -13.86 -0.17 5.29
N ALA A 162 -12.85 0.17 6.10
CA ALA A 162 -12.86 1.37 6.91
C ALA A 162 -12.93 2.66 6.08
N THR A 163 -12.27 2.74 4.90
CA THR A 163 -12.34 3.94 4.05
C THR A 163 -13.71 4.17 3.43
N GLU A 164 -14.54 3.13 3.37
CA GLU A 164 -15.93 3.20 2.90
C GLU A 164 -16.93 3.40 4.04
N SER A 165 -16.48 3.49 5.29
CA SER A 165 -17.39 3.69 6.44
C SER A 165 -18.06 5.06 6.37
N PRO A 166 -19.30 5.20 6.86
CA PRO A 166 -20.01 6.48 6.84
C PRO A 166 -19.24 7.63 7.50
N GLU A 167 -18.45 7.33 8.53
CA GLU A 167 -17.65 8.30 9.28
C GLU A 167 -16.44 8.81 8.49
N LEU A 168 -15.91 8.02 7.56
CA LEU A 168 -14.64 8.31 6.89
C LEU A 168 -14.81 8.61 5.39
N ALA A 169 -15.90 8.14 4.78
CA ALA A 169 -16.13 8.19 3.34
C ALA A 169 -16.07 9.61 2.74
N SER A 170 -16.58 10.62 3.45
CA SER A 170 -16.52 12.02 2.98
C SER A 170 -15.07 12.50 2.90
N SER A 171 -14.32 12.39 3.99
CA SER A 171 -12.92 12.84 4.06
C SER A 171 -12.03 12.11 3.05
N VAL A 172 -12.26 10.80 2.85
CA VAL A 172 -11.53 10.02 1.83
C VAL A 172 -11.92 10.49 0.42
N THR A 173 -13.19 10.81 0.19
CA THR A 173 -13.68 11.37 -1.09
C THR A 173 -13.10 12.75 -1.36
N ASP A 174 -12.92 13.60 -0.36
CA ASP A 174 -12.28 14.91 -0.53
C ASP A 174 -10.80 14.77 -0.93
N ILE A 175 -10.15 13.70 -0.47
CA ILE A 175 -8.74 13.46 -0.77
C ILE A 175 -8.55 12.78 -2.13
N TYR A 176 -9.32 11.72 -2.38
CA TYR A 176 -9.10 10.80 -3.50
C TYR A 176 -10.17 10.88 -4.59
N GLY A 177 -11.17 11.75 -4.41
CA GLY A 177 -12.37 11.82 -5.22
C GLY A 177 -13.32 10.64 -5.01
N PRO A 178 -14.50 10.69 -5.65
CA PRO A 178 -15.52 9.66 -5.49
C PRO A 178 -15.05 8.32 -6.09
N PRO A 179 -15.48 7.19 -5.52
CA PRO A 179 -15.32 5.88 -6.15
C PRO A 179 -15.88 5.89 -7.58
N GLN A 180 -15.07 5.43 -8.53
CA GLN A 180 -15.47 5.24 -9.92
C GLN A 180 -16.11 3.87 -10.14
N THR A 181 -15.75 2.91 -9.29
CA THR A 181 -16.33 1.57 -9.27
C THR A 181 -16.52 1.13 -7.82
N PRO A 182 -17.49 0.24 -7.54
CA PRO A 182 -17.48 -0.53 -6.31
C PRO A 182 -16.15 -1.28 -6.15
N PRO A 183 -15.73 -1.63 -4.92
CA PRO A 183 -14.61 -2.53 -4.71
C PRO A 183 -14.81 -3.83 -5.47
N CYS A 184 -13.86 -4.20 -6.31
CA CYS A 184 -13.86 -5.42 -7.09
C CYS A 184 -12.85 -6.42 -6.52
N ARG A 185 -13.24 -7.68 -6.46
CA ARG A 185 -12.36 -8.76 -6.02
C ARG A 185 -11.48 -9.19 -7.18
N LEU A 186 -10.17 -9.26 -6.96
CA LEU A 186 -9.19 -9.66 -7.99
C LEU A 186 -8.88 -11.16 -7.98
N THR A 187 -9.12 -11.84 -6.86
CA THR A 187 -8.81 -13.26 -6.67
C THR A 187 -10.08 -14.06 -6.40
N ASP A 188 -10.19 -15.23 -7.01
CA ASP A 188 -11.29 -16.20 -6.81
C ASP A 188 -11.00 -17.22 -5.68
N THR A 189 -9.76 -17.25 -5.17
CA THR A 189 -9.36 -18.11 -4.04
C THR A 189 -9.91 -17.63 -2.70
N ARG A 190 -9.76 -18.43 -1.62
CA ARG A 190 -10.17 -18.08 -0.25
C ARG A 190 -9.67 -16.70 0.20
N LEU A 191 -8.42 -16.36 -0.08
CA LEU A 191 -7.85 -15.06 0.27
C LEU A 191 -8.33 -14.02 -0.74
N ALA A 192 -9.05 -13.01 -0.24
CA ALA A 192 -9.61 -11.96 -1.07
C ALA A 192 -8.63 -10.80 -1.21
N VAL A 193 -8.33 -10.44 -2.44
CA VAL A 193 -7.64 -9.20 -2.81
C VAL A 193 -8.68 -8.28 -3.44
N TRP A 194 -8.74 -7.05 -2.97
CA TRP A 194 -9.73 -6.07 -3.42
C TRP A 194 -9.06 -4.87 -4.06
N ALA A 195 -9.68 -4.34 -5.10
CA ALA A 195 -9.28 -3.09 -5.70
C ALA A 195 -10.47 -2.16 -5.84
N GLN A 196 -10.26 -0.87 -5.65
CA GLN A 196 -11.28 0.15 -5.89
C GLN A 196 -10.64 1.33 -6.60
N ARG A 197 -11.15 1.64 -7.80
CA ARG A 197 -10.72 2.84 -8.52
C ARG A 197 -11.47 4.04 -7.95
N ARG A 198 -10.72 5.06 -7.52
CA ARG A 198 -11.22 6.39 -7.19
C ARG A 198 -10.78 7.37 -8.26
N ARG A 199 -11.34 8.58 -8.24
CA ARG A 199 -11.03 9.60 -9.26
C ARG A 199 -9.53 9.92 -9.32
N GLU A 200 -8.88 10.01 -8.17
CA GLU A 200 -7.48 10.47 -8.06
C GLU A 200 -6.49 9.34 -7.74
N ALA A 201 -6.96 8.14 -7.38
CA ALA A 201 -6.10 7.05 -6.93
C ALA A 201 -6.71 5.66 -7.16
N LEU A 202 -5.86 4.64 -7.12
CA LEU A 202 -6.27 3.25 -6.95
C LEU A 202 -6.06 2.82 -5.49
N PHE A 203 -7.09 2.22 -4.89
CA PHE A 203 -6.95 1.51 -3.63
C PHE A 203 -6.81 0.02 -3.89
N LEU A 204 -5.85 -0.61 -3.22
CA LEU A 204 -5.57 -2.04 -3.29
C LEU A 204 -5.48 -2.59 -1.86
N ALA A 205 -6.32 -3.57 -1.53
CA ALA A 205 -6.26 -4.26 -0.25
C ALA A 205 -5.73 -5.69 -0.41
N LEU A 206 -4.60 -5.95 0.24
CA LEU A 206 -3.91 -7.23 0.24
C LEU A 206 -4.19 -7.96 1.56
N PRO A 207 -4.52 -9.26 1.56
CA PRO A 207 -4.87 -10.01 2.76
C PRO A 207 -3.62 -10.52 3.50
N VAL A 208 -2.54 -9.72 3.56
CA VAL A 208 -1.17 -10.17 3.82
C VAL A 208 -1.07 -11.02 5.08
N SER A 209 -1.13 -12.34 4.91
CA SER A 209 -0.93 -13.35 5.96
C SER A 209 -0.05 -14.44 5.36
N ALA A 210 1.21 -14.49 5.80
CA ALA A 210 2.22 -15.39 5.25
C ALA A 210 1.86 -16.87 5.41
N ALA A 211 1.10 -17.22 6.44
CA ALA A 211 0.71 -18.60 6.72
C ALA A 211 -0.38 -19.13 5.78
N GLN A 212 -1.05 -18.26 5.01
CA GLN A 212 -2.26 -18.62 4.26
C GLN A 212 -2.10 -18.47 2.74
N ALA A 213 -0.97 -17.92 2.26
CA ALA A 213 -0.71 -17.74 0.84
C ALA A 213 -0.24 -19.08 0.21
N THR A 214 -1.08 -19.65 -0.65
CA THR A 214 -0.76 -20.85 -1.44
C THR A 214 -0.22 -20.44 -2.81
N PRO A 215 0.52 -21.32 -3.53
CA PRO A 215 0.94 -21.03 -4.90
C PRO A 215 -0.22 -20.69 -5.84
N ALA A 216 -1.37 -21.35 -5.66
CA ALA A 216 -2.59 -21.05 -6.42
C ALA A 216 -3.10 -19.62 -6.15
N PHE A 217 -3.07 -19.16 -4.89
CA PHE A 217 -3.40 -17.77 -4.56
C PHE A 217 -2.40 -16.80 -5.18
N GLU A 218 -1.09 -17.08 -5.12
CA GLU A 218 -0.07 -16.18 -5.67
C GLU A 218 -0.19 -16.04 -7.20
N ALA A 219 -0.53 -17.13 -7.90
CA ALA A 219 -0.82 -17.09 -9.33
C ALA A 219 -2.07 -16.26 -9.64
N ALA A 220 -3.18 -16.50 -8.93
CA ALA A 220 -4.43 -15.74 -9.11
C ALA A 220 -4.23 -14.26 -8.80
N LEU A 221 -3.45 -13.93 -7.78
CA LEU A 221 -3.09 -12.56 -7.41
C LEU A 221 -2.25 -11.89 -8.51
N ALA A 222 -1.19 -12.54 -8.97
CA ALA A 222 -0.33 -12.00 -10.04
C ALA A 222 -1.13 -11.72 -11.32
N GLU A 223 -2.03 -12.63 -11.69
CA GLU A 223 -2.89 -12.49 -12.86
C GLU A 223 -3.92 -11.35 -12.68
N GLY A 224 -4.64 -11.35 -11.56
CA GLY A 224 -5.67 -10.36 -11.26
C GLY A 224 -5.12 -8.94 -11.15
N LEU A 225 -4.02 -8.77 -10.39
CA LEU A 225 -3.34 -7.50 -10.25
C LEU A 225 -2.66 -7.08 -11.55
N GLY A 226 -2.03 -8.00 -12.29
CA GLY A 226 -1.41 -7.68 -13.57
C GLY A 226 -2.44 -7.18 -14.60
N ARG A 227 -3.64 -7.78 -14.65
CA ARG A 227 -4.75 -7.27 -15.47
C ARG A 227 -5.13 -5.84 -15.08
N LEU A 228 -5.30 -5.59 -13.79
CA LEU A 228 -5.64 -4.26 -13.27
C LEU A 228 -4.58 -3.22 -13.60
N LEU A 229 -3.29 -3.54 -13.43
CA LEU A 229 -2.20 -2.62 -13.74
C LEU A 229 -2.15 -2.28 -15.23
N ARG A 230 -2.40 -3.26 -16.12
CA ARG A 230 -2.46 -3.02 -17.58
C ARG A 230 -3.63 -2.13 -18.00
N THR A 231 -4.78 -2.21 -17.34
CA THR A 231 -5.92 -1.33 -17.65
C THR A 231 -5.74 0.09 -17.10
N MET A 232 -4.74 0.30 -16.24
CA MET A 232 -4.37 1.63 -15.73
C MET A 232 -3.22 2.29 -16.50
N ALA A 233 -2.41 1.53 -17.23
CA ALA A 233 -1.46 2.13 -18.15
C ALA A 233 -2.23 2.97 -19.18
N PRO A 234 -1.80 4.22 -19.48
CA PRO A 234 -2.42 4.96 -20.56
C PRO A 234 -2.36 4.08 -21.81
N ALA A 235 -3.49 3.98 -22.53
CA ALA A 235 -3.54 3.26 -23.79
C ALA A 235 -2.43 3.84 -24.67
N SER A 236 -1.33 3.10 -24.81
CA SER A 236 -0.23 3.50 -25.67
C SER A 236 -0.84 3.70 -27.06
N THR A 237 -0.61 4.89 -27.61
CA THR A 237 -0.97 5.30 -28.95
C THR A 237 -0.32 4.36 -29.97
N ALA A 238 -0.93 3.19 -30.20
CA ALA A 238 -0.67 2.30 -31.31
C ALA A 238 -1.86 2.32 -32.27
N GLY A 239 -2.25 3.55 -32.64
CA GLY A 239 -3.05 3.86 -33.81
C GLY A 239 -2.19 4.70 -34.76
N ALA A 240 -1.01 4.22 -35.14
CA ALA A 240 -0.26 4.78 -36.25
C ALA A 240 -0.87 4.25 -37.54
N ASP A 241 -1.86 5.02 -38.02
CA ASP A 241 -2.36 5.16 -39.39
C ASP A 241 -1.46 4.48 -40.46
N THR A 242 -1.66 3.18 -40.71
CA THR A 242 -1.17 2.50 -41.91
C THR A 242 -2.09 2.83 -43.07
N ARG A 243 -2.05 4.06 -43.57
CA ARG A 243 -2.51 4.35 -44.92
C ARG A 243 -1.41 3.92 -45.91
N PRO A 244 -1.73 3.07 -46.90
CA PRO A 244 -0.78 2.79 -47.96
C PRO A 244 -0.58 4.06 -48.78
N ARG A 245 0.67 4.53 -48.88
CA ARG A 245 1.06 5.53 -49.89
C ARG A 245 0.93 4.88 -51.26
N THR A 246 -0.18 5.13 -51.94
CA THR A 246 -0.31 4.93 -53.38
C THR A 246 0.67 5.88 -54.06
N HIS A 247 1.77 5.35 -54.57
CA HIS A 247 2.59 6.05 -55.56
C HIS A 247 1.77 6.15 -56.84
N LEU A 248 1.14 7.31 -57.05
CA LEU A 248 0.58 7.68 -58.34
C LEU A 248 1.74 7.96 -59.29
N VAL A 249 2.01 7.01 -60.19
CA VAL A 249 2.85 7.22 -61.36
C VAL A 249 2.18 8.29 -62.22
N ARG A 250 2.85 9.42 -62.40
CA ARG A 250 2.48 10.40 -63.42
C ARG A 250 3.61 10.42 -64.45
N GLY A 251 3.45 9.62 -65.49
CA GLY A 251 4.12 9.87 -66.75
C GLY A 251 3.39 11.03 -67.44
N GLU A 252 4.15 11.97 -67.98
CA GLU A 252 3.66 12.86 -69.03
C GLU A 252 4.84 13.19 -69.94
N HIS A 253 4.54 13.14 -71.24
CA HIS A 253 5.44 13.06 -72.38
C HIS A 253 6.05 14.42 -72.77
N ALA A 254 7.21 14.33 -73.42
CA ALA A 254 7.68 15.06 -74.61
C ALA A 254 7.11 16.46 -74.93
N HIS A 255 8.01 17.42 -75.17
CA HIS A 255 7.90 18.27 -76.37
C HIS A 255 9.26 18.81 -76.83
N GLU A 256 9.46 18.73 -78.14
CA GLU A 256 10.56 19.25 -78.97
C GLU A 256 10.71 20.78 -78.89
N GLY A 257 11.94 21.25 -79.14
CA GLY A 257 12.30 22.66 -79.33
C GLY A 257 13.80 22.87 -79.17
#